data_AF-A0A524ID59-F1
#
_entry.id   AF-A0A524ID59-F1
#
_cell.length_a   1.000
_cell.length_b   1.000
_cell.length_c   1.000
_cell.angle_alpha   90.00
_cell.angle_beta   90.00
_cell.angle_gamma   90.00
#
_symmetry.space_group_name_H-M   'P 1'
#
loop_
_entity.id
_entity.type
_entity.pdbx_description
1 polymer ?
#
loop_
_entity_poly.entity_id
_entity_poly.type
_entity_poly.pdbx_seq_one_letter_code
_entity_poly.pdbx_strand_id
1 'polypeptide(L)'
;MPGSRLPAIAFVALILFAHTVVASPDAPVAIDVGVVVASNEGTTMDPALSSIQNKLQSMFNYTSYRMVDRLKRTLSVGETGDFRLPGNRSMRATPVPAKENKVRLDVQIMEGDRNILSTTLGLTRGGMVLVGGPSHQKGVLILIISAE
;
A
#
# COMPACT_ATOMS: atom_id res chain seq x y z
N MET A 1 -36.20 -47.97 59.19
CA MET A 1 -37.02 -47.10 58.31
C MET A 1 -36.36 -45.72 58.28
N PRO A 2 -36.27 -45.07 57.10
CA PRO A 2 -35.22 -44.11 56.76
C PRO A 2 -35.63 -42.65 57.00
N GLY A 3 -34.64 -41.77 57.11
CA GLY A 3 -34.83 -40.32 57.22
C GLY A 3 -33.64 -39.56 56.63
N SER A 4 -33.35 -39.78 55.34
CA SER A 4 -32.35 -39.05 54.57
C SER A 4 -32.69 -37.58 54.47
N ARG A 5 -31.78 -36.67 54.85
CA ARG A 5 -31.76 -35.27 54.38
C ARG A 5 -30.31 -34.77 54.25
N LEU A 6 -29.78 -34.82 53.03
CA LEU A 6 -28.64 -33.99 52.63
C LEU A 6 -29.12 -32.53 52.51
N PRO A 7 -28.36 -31.53 52.97
CA PRO A 7 -28.45 -30.18 52.43
C PRO A 7 -27.37 -29.97 51.36
N ALA A 8 -27.84 -29.41 50.27
CA ALA A 8 -27.14 -29.13 49.02
C ALA A 8 -25.87 -28.29 49.20
N ILE A 9 -24.78 -28.76 48.60
CA ILE A 9 -23.58 -27.97 48.34
C ILE A 9 -23.94 -27.00 47.20
N ALA A 10 -24.11 -25.72 47.53
CA ALA A 10 -24.29 -24.66 46.55
C ALA A 10 -22.95 -24.38 45.85
N PHE A 11 -22.78 -24.89 44.64
CA PHE A 11 -21.61 -24.66 43.79
C PHE A 11 -21.83 -23.35 43.00
N VAL A 12 -21.35 -22.22 43.52
CA VAL A 12 -21.35 -20.94 42.79
C VAL A 12 -20.18 -20.94 41.81
N ALA A 13 -20.44 -21.32 40.56
CA ALA A 13 -19.48 -21.22 39.48
C ALA A 13 -19.37 -19.77 39.00
N LEU A 14 -18.34 -19.06 39.45
CA LEU A 14 -17.96 -17.74 38.95
C LEU A 14 -17.33 -17.89 37.56
N ILE A 15 -18.12 -17.74 36.50
CA ILE A 15 -17.64 -17.74 35.12
C ILE A 15 -16.94 -16.39 34.86
N LEU A 16 -15.61 -16.38 34.98
CA LEU A 16 -14.75 -15.33 34.46
C LEU A 16 -14.79 -15.37 32.93
N PHE A 17 -15.67 -14.55 32.33
CA PHE A 17 -15.61 -14.26 30.89
C PHE A 17 -14.35 -13.46 30.59
N ALA A 18 -13.27 -14.17 30.27
CA ALA A 18 -12.12 -13.59 29.59
C ALA A 18 -12.59 -13.06 28.22
N HIS A 19 -12.86 -11.77 28.13
CA HIS A 19 -13.11 -11.11 26.86
C HIS A 19 -11.79 -11.07 26.10
N THR A 20 -11.54 -12.07 25.26
CA THR A 20 -10.51 -11.96 24.24
C THR A 20 -10.97 -10.87 23.27
N VAL A 21 -10.41 -9.66 23.42
CA VAL A 21 -10.47 -8.64 22.37
C VAL A 21 -9.73 -9.22 21.18
N VAL A 22 -10.50 -9.82 20.27
CA VAL A 22 -9.99 -10.18 18.94
C VAL A 22 -9.93 -8.86 18.19
N ALA A 23 -8.74 -8.26 18.12
CA ALA A 23 -8.52 -7.13 17.24
C ALA A 23 -8.85 -7.60 15.81
N SER A 24 -9.87 -7.00 15.18
CA SER A 24 -10.16 -7.28 13.79
C SER A 24 -8.91 -6.96 12.98
N PRO A 25 -8.32 -7.91 12.25
CA PRO A 25 -7.24 -7.58 11.35
C PRO A 25 -7.80 -6.57 10.34
N ASP A 26 -7.15 -5.41 10.23
CA ASP A 26 -7.47 -4.46 9.18
C ASP A 26 -7.43 -5.19 7.84
N ALA A 27 -8.43 -4.92 6.98
CA ALA A 27 -8.55 -5.60 5.71
C ALA A 27 -7.25 -5.44 4.90
N PRO A 28 -6.75 -6.52 4.27
CA PRO A 28 -5.54 -6.45 3.48
C PRO A 28 -5.69 -5.42 2.36
N VAL A 29 -4.59 -4.76 2.02
CA VAL A 29 -4.52 -3.67 1.05
C VAL A 29 -3.78 -4.17 -0.19
N ALA A 30 -4.46 -4.17 -1.32
CA ALA A 30 -3.89 -4.45 -2.63
C ALA A 30 -3.19 -3.19 -3.17
N ILE A 31 -1.87 -3.21 -3.20
CA ILE A 31 -1.03 -2.14 -3.73
C ILE A 31 -0.64 -2.49 -5.17
N ASP A 32 -0.85 -1.54 -6.08
CA ASP A 32 -0.41 -1.61 -7.48
C ASP A 32 0.53 -0.44 -7.77
N VAL A 33 1.69 -0.77 -8.34
CA VAL A 33 2.80 0.14 -8.59
C VAL A 33 3.14 0.09 -10.07
N GLY A 34 2.65 1.06 -10.82
CA GLY A 34 3.03 1.28 -12.22
C GLY A 34 4.32 2.07 -12.32
N VAL A 35 5.29 1.56 -13.08
CA VAL A 35 6.56 2.24 -13.34
C VAL A 35 6.54 2.81 -14.75
N VAL A 36 6.57 4.12 -14.85
CA VAL A 36 6.51 4.85 -16.11
C VAL A 36 7.82 5.58 -16.35
N VAL A 37 8.38 5.43 -17.54
CA VAL A 37 9.48 6.28 -18.01
C VAL A 37 8.88 7.39 -18.85
N ALA A 38 9.14 8.64 -18.44
CA ALA A 38 8.78 9.83 -19.18
C ALA A 38 10.03 10.49 -19.77
N SER A 39 9.99 10.85 -21.04
CA SER A 39 11.13 11.49 -21.71
C SER A 39 10.67 12.43 -22.82
N ASN A 40 11.56 13.32 -23.26
CA ASN A 40 11.33 14.16 -24.45
C ASN A 40 11.87 13.52 -25.74
N GLU A 41 12.32 12.26 -25.67
CA GLU A 41 12.74 11.52 -26.86
C GLU A 41 11.53 10.77 -27.44
N GLY A 42 10.97 11.35 -28.50
CA GLY A 42 9.79 10.82 -29.19
C GLY A 42 8.47 11.34 -28.64
N THR A 43 7.37 10.77 -29.14
CA THR A 43 5.98 11.20 -28.87
C THR A 43 5.07 10.05 -28.47
N THR A 44 5.65 8.92 -28.08
CA THR A 44 4.88 7.70 -27.77
C THR A 44 4.18 7.84 -26.43
N MET A 45 2.86 7.67 -26.43
CA MET A 45 2.04 7.51 -25.23
C MET A 45 1.56 6.06 -25.14
N ASP A 46 1.87 5.38 -24.04
CA ASP A 46 1.41 4.02 -23.80
C ASP A 46 -0.12 3.96 -23.61
N PRO A 47 -0.85 3.10 -24.33
CA PRO A 47 -2.30 2.93 -24.15
C PRO A 47 -2.71 2.60 -22.70
N ALA A 48 -1.85 1.92 -21.93
CA ALA A 48 -2.11 1.60 -20.53
C ALA A 48 -2.21 2.84 -19.62
N LEU A 49 -1.71 3.99 -20.10
CA LEU A 49 -1.70 5.26 -19.37
C LEU A 49 -2.81 6.22 -19.82
N SER A 50 -3.66 5.81 -20.76
CA SER A 50 -4.68 6.69 -21.38
C SER A 50 -5.58 7.36 -20.35
N SER A 51 -6.02 6.62 -19.32
CA SER A 51 -6.91 7.15 -18.27
C SER A 51 -6.27 8.24 -17.40
N ILE A 52 -4.94 8.35 -17.39
CA ILE A 52 -4.17 9.29 -16.57
C ILE A 52 -3.28 10.22 -17.39
N GLN A 53 -3.39 10.17 -18.72
CA GLN A 53 -2.56 10.93 -19.65
C GLN A 53 -2.55 12.43 -19.33
N ASN A 54 -3.72 13.02 -19.18
CA ASN A 54 -3.86 14.45 -18.89
C ASN A 54 -3.16 14.83 -17.58
N LYS A 55 -3.24 13.96 -16.56
CA LYS A 55 -2.60 14.21 -15.26
C LYS A 55 -1.08 14.08 -15.36
N LEU A 56 -0.58 13.09 -16.09
CA LEU A 56 0.85 12.93 -16.37
C LEU A 56 1.42 14.15 -17.11
N GLN A 57 0.76 14.57 -18.20
CA GLN A 57 1.16 15.74 -18.97
C GLN A 57 1.11 17.04 -18.15
N SER A 58 0.05 17.23 -17.36
CA SER A 58 -0.08 18.43 -16.51
C SER A 58 0.96 18.49 -15.39
N MET A 59 1.40 17.35 -14.84
CA MET A 59 2.34 17.34 -13.72
C MET A 59 3.81 17.28 -14.16
N PHE A 60 4.11 16.65 -15.30
CA PHE A 60 5.50 16.34 -15.70
C PHE A 60 5.90 16.88 -17.09
N ASN A 61 4.95 17.28 -17.93
CA ASN A 61 5.17 17.97 -19.22
C ASN A 61 6.23 17.33 -20.17
N TYR A 62 6.26 15.98 -20.27
CA TYR A 62 7.05 15.25 -21.26
C TYR A 62 6.26 14.90 -22.52
N THR A 63 6.96 14.66 -23.63
CA THR A 63 6.35 14.27 -24.92
C THR A 63 6.12 12.76 -25.06
N SER A 64 6.84 11.93 -24.33
CA SER A 64 6.68 10.46 -24.35
C SER A 64 6.54 9.88 -22.94
N TYR A 65 5.60 8.94 -22.79
CA TYR A 65 5.38 8.15 -21.57
C TYR A 65 5.22 6.67 -21.93
N ARG A 66 6.03 5.81 -21.30
CA ARG A 66 5.99 4.37 -21.49
C ARG A 66 5.89 3.64 -20.16
N MET A 67 4.95 2.71 -20.02
CA MET A 67 4.93 1.81 -18.88
C MET A 67 6.04 0.77 -19.09
N VAL A 68 7.00 0.71 -18.18
CA VAL A 68 8.12 -0.24 -18.26
C VAL A 68 7.96 -1.41 -17.30
N ASP A 69 7.19 -1.23 -16.23
CA ASP A 69 6.92 -2.29 -15.26
C ASP A 69 5.60 -2.03 -14.55
N ARG A 70 4.99 -3.10 -14.01
CA ARG A 70 3.81 -3.01 -13.15
C ARG A 70 3.87 -4.10 -12.11
N LEU A 71 3.94 -3.68 -10.86
CA LEU A 71 4.13 -4.57 -9.72
C LEU A 71 2.90 -4.51 -8.83
N LYS A 72 2.33 -5.66 -8.51
CA LYS A 72 1.16 -5.75 -7.63
C LYS A 72 1.44 -6.66 -6.45
N ARG A 73 1.09 -6.21 -5.25
CA ARG A 73 1.12 -7.04 -4.05
C ARG A 73 -0.04 -6.70 -3.13
N THR A 74 -0.55 -7.72 -2.46
CA THR A 74 -1.49 -7.55 -1.36
C THR A 74 -0.72 -7.66 -0.05
N LEU A 75 -0.80 -6.64 0.78
CA LEU A 75 -0.11 -6.55 2.07
C LEU A 75 -1.14 -6.35 3.18
N SER A 76 -0.89 -6.98 4.33
CA SER A 76 -1.64 -6.72 5.55
C SER A 76 -1.24 -5.37 6.14
N VAL A 77 -2.10 -4.75 6.96
CA VAL A 77 -1.70 -3.54 7.68
C VAL A 77 -0.55 -3.86 8.64
N GLY A 78 0.50 -3.04 8.58
CA GLY A 78 1.77 -3.25 9.27
C GLY A 78 2.77 -4.15 8.53
N GLU A 79 2.37 -4.78 7.42
CA GLU A 79 3.25 -5.62 6.59
C GLU A 79 4.00 -4.76 5.57
N THR A 80 5.34 -4.80 5.59
CA THR A 80 6.17 -4.12 4.60
C THR A 80 6.38 -5.00 3.38
N GLY A 81 6.06 -4.48 2.19
CA GLY A 81 6.33 -5.11 0.92
C GLY A 81 7.43 -4.39 0.15
N ASP A 82 8.36 -5.16 -0.40
CA ASP A 82 9.43 -4.68 -1.27
C ASP A 82 9.08 -4.82 -2.75
N PHE A 83 9.31 -3.74 -3.49
CA PHE A 83 9.12 -3.61 -4.93
C PHE A 83 10.45 -3.23 -5.57
N ARG A 84 10.98 -4.06 -6.47
CA ARG A 84 12.23 -3.74 -7.20
C ARG A 84 11.91 -2.77 -8.32
N LEU A 85 12.61 -1.65 -8.36
CA LEU A 85 12.44 -0.61 -9.38
C LEU A 85 13.65 -0.59 -10.33
N PRO A 86 13.47 -0.11 -11.57
CA PRO A 86 14.57 0.10 -12.50
C PRO A 86 15.64 1.06 -11.94
N GLY A 87 16.91 0.80 -12.30
CA GLY A 87 18.03 1.68 -11.96
C GLY A 87 18.61 1.47 -10.56
N ASN A 88 18.70 0.22 -10.09
CA ASN A 88 19.21 -0.14 -8.75
C ASN A 88 18.42 0.51 -7.60
N ARG A 89 17.11 0.64 -7.81
CA ARG A 89 16.19 1.24 -6.85
C ARG A 89 15.25 0.18 -6.28
N SER A 90 14.78 0.41 -5.07
CA SER A 90 13.72 -0.39 -4.45
C SER A 90 12.74 0.53 -3.76
N MET A 91 11.48 0.12 -3.74
CA MET A 91 10.45 0.78 -2.97
C MET A 91 9.93 -0.17 -1.91
N ARG A 92 9.90 0.29 -0.67
CA ARG A 92 9.19 -0.35 0.43
C ARG A 92 7.87 0.38 0.64
N ALA A 93 6.79 -0.38 0.69
CA ALA A 93 5.47 0.14 1.00
C ALA A 93 4.90 -0.62 2.19
N THR A 94 4.41 0.12 3.19
CA THR A 94 3.80 -0.46 4.39
C THR A 94 2.43 0.18 4.60
N PRO A 95 1.33 -0.57 4.46
CA PRO A 95 0.01 -0.06 4.81
C PRO A 95 -0.04 0.21 6.30
N VAL A 96 -0.51 1.39 6.70
CA VAL A 96 -0.67 1.76 8.11
C VAL A 96 -2.15 2.02 8.42
N PRO A 97 -2.57 1.88 9.68
CA PRO A 97 -3.97 2.05 10.06
C PRO A 97 -4.52 3.41 9.59
N ALA A 98 -5.70 3.37 8.99
CA ALA A 98 -6.38 4.54 8.45
C ALA A 98 -7.87 4.52 8.81
N LYS A 99 -8.54 5.67 8.71
CA LYS A 99 -10.00 5.75 8.89
C LYS A 99 -10.72 5.02 7.75
N GLU A 100 -11.96 4.63 7.99
CA GLU A 100 -12.81 3.98 6.97
C GLU A 100 -12.77 4.73 5.63
N ASN A 101 -12.67 3.94 4.54
CA ASN A 101 -12.55 4.39 3.16
C ASN A 101 -11.26 5.17 2.78
N LYS A 102 -10.28 5.25 3.69
CA LYS A 102 -8.94 5.77 3.38
C LYS A 102 -7.91 4.66 3.51
N VAL A 103 -6.85 4.78 2.71
CA VAL A 103 -5.65 3.98 2.80
C VAL A 103 -4.50 4.91 3.12
N ARG A 104 -3.68 4.55 4.10
CA ARG A 104 -2.45 5.26 4.41
C ARG A 104 -1.28 4.32 4.15
N LEU A 105 -0.31 4.79 3.40
CA LEU A 105 0.81 3.99 2.95
C LEU A 105 2.11 4.70 3.24
N ASP A 106 2.93 4.12 4.12
CA ASP A 106 4.30 4.58 4.31
C ASP A 106 5.15 4.04 3.16
N VAL A 107 5.69 4.95 2.37
CA VAL A 107 6.48 4.66 1.18
C VAL A 107 7.89 5.15 1.39
N GLN A 108 8.84 4.24 1.25
CA GLN A 108 10.27 4.53 1.25
C GLN A 108 10.87 4.06 -0.08
N ILE A 109 11.64 4.92 -0.73
CA ILE A 109 12.39 4.56 -1.95
C ILE A 109 13.87 4.64 -1.62
N MET A 110 14.58 3.57 -1.96
CA MET A 110 16.02 3.45 -1.83
C MET A 110 16.69 3.34 -3.19
N GLU A 111 17.90 3.88 -3.29
CA GLU A 111 18.82 3.70 -4.41
C GLU A 111 20.11 3.09 -3.83
N GLY A 112 20.34 1.80 -4.08
CA GLY A 112 21.29 1.02 -3.29
C GLY A 112 20.95 1.10 -1.79
N ASP A 113 21.90 1.55 -0.97
CA ASP A 113 21.75 1.73 0.48
C ASP A 113 21.24 3.12 0.88
N ARG A 114 21.05 4.03 -0.08
CA ARG A 114 20.64 5.41 0.18
C ARG A 114 19.12 5.55 0.13
N ASN A 115 18.52 6.05 1.20
CA ASN A 115 17.13 6.49 1.20
C ASN A 115 17.01 7.81 0.41
N ILE A 116 16.29 7.78 -0.71
CA ILE A 116 16.08 8.94 -1.59
C ILE A 116 14.71 9.59 -1.43
N LEU A 117 13.74 8.85 -0.88
CA LEU A 117 12.41 9.35 -0.60
C LEU A 117 11.82 8.60 0.59
N SER A 118 11.23 9.32 1.54
CA SER A 118 10.37 8.73 2.57
C SER A 118 9.18 9.64 2.76
N THR A 119 8.00 9.10 2.51
CA THR A 119 6.75 9.87 2.57
C THR A 119 5.59 8.96 2.96
N THR A 120 4.59 9.54 3.62
CA THR A 120 3.35 8.85 3.95
C THR A 120 2.27 9.33 2.99
N LEU A 121 1.78 8.43 2.14
CA LEU A 121 0.72 8.71 1.18
C LEU A 121 -0.64 8.49 1.83
N GLY A 122 -1.51 9.49 1.73
CA GLY A 122 -2.93 9.36 2.05
C GLY A 122 -3.73 9.21 0.77
N LEU A 123 -4.41 8.08 0.61
CA LEU A 123 -5.22 7.73 -0.55
C LEU A 123 -6.67 7.50 -0.10
N THR A 124 -7.64 7.85 -0.94
CA THR A 124 -8.97 7.21 -0.85
C THR A 124 -8.82 5.78 -1.33
N ARG A 125 -9.61 4.83 -0.80
CA ARG A 125 -9.61 3.45 -1.29
C ARG A 125 -9.93 3.39 -2.78
N GLY A 126 -9.10 2.71 -3.58
CA GLY A 126 -9.14 2.72 -5.04
C GLY A 126 -8.51 3.96 -5.70
N GLY A 127 -7.97 4.89 -4.92
CA GLY A 127 -7.29 6.08 -5.39
C GLY A 127 -5.85 5.81 -5.84
N MET A 128 -5.26 6.78 -6.53
CA MET A 128 -3.88 6.72 -7.00
C MET A 128 -3.12 8.03 -6.77
N VAL A 129 -1.83 7.90 -6.46
CA VAL A 129 -0.86 9.00 -6.36
C VAL A 129 0.23 8.80 -7.40
N LEU A 130 0.65 9.91 -8.02
CA LEU A 130 1.82 9.93 -8.89
C LEU A 130 2.99 10.49 -8.10
N VAL A 131 4.08 9.73 -8.05
CA VAL A 131 5.33 10.13 -7.44
C VAL A 131 6.37 10.29 -8.54
N GLY A 132 6.80 11.53 -8.76
CA GLY A 132 7.93 11.81 -9.66
C GLY A 132 9.25 11.48 -8.96
N GLY A 133 10.07 10.65 -9.58
CA GLY A 133 11.39 10.30 -9.09
C GLY A 133 12.50 11.19 -9.67
N PRO A 134 13.72 11.10 -9.12
CA PRO A 134 14.91 11.68 -9.72
C PRO A 134 15.18 11.07 -11.11
N SER A 135 15.89 11.81 -11.96
CA SER A 135 16.16 11.47 -13.37
C SER A 135 16.53 10.00 -13.56
N HIS A 136 15.98 9.41 -14.62
CA HIS A 136 16.28 8.05 -15.07
C HIS A 136 16.70 8.11 -16.53
N GLN A 137 17.97 7.84 -16.80
CA GLN A 137 18.60 8.00 -18.11
C GLN A 137 18.38 9.42 -18.68
N LYS A 138 17.74 9.54 -19.85
CA LYS A 138 17.40 10.82 -20.50
C LYS A 138 16.01 11.36 -20.15
N GLY A 139 15.37 10.77 -19.14
CA GLY A 139 14.02 11.08 -18.71
C GLY A 139 13.87 11.09 -17.20
N VAL A 140 12.64 10.92 -16.74
CA VAL A 140 12.31 10.70 -15.32
C VAL A 140 11.52 9.43 -15.16
N LEU A 141 11.70 8.79 -14.01
CA LEU A 141 10.90 7.64 -13.62
C LEU A 141 9.74 8.15 -12.75
N ILE A 142 8.51 7.89 -13.21
CA ILE A 142 7.28 8.24 -12.53
C ILE A 142 6.68 6.94 -11.99
N LEU A 143 6.38 6.93 -10.70
CA LEU A 143 5.68 5.83 -10.04
C LEU A 143 4.21 6.20 -9.89
N ILE A 144 3.33 5.32 -10.35
CA ILE A 144 1.89 5.41 -10.12
C ILE A 144 1.57 4.40 -9.04
N ILE A 145 1.18 4.87 -7.86
CA ILE A 145 0.90 4.02 -6.71
C ILE A 145 -0.60 4.10 -6.45
N SER A 146 -1.30 2.96 -6.52
CA SER A 146 -2.70 2.84 -6.12
C SER A 146 -2.87 1.78 -5.05
N ALA A 147 -3.93 1.92 -4.26
CA ALA A 147 -4.23 1.01 -3.16
C ALA A 147 -5.74 0.81 -2.98
N GLU A 148 -6.16 -0.45 -2.86
CA GLU A 148 -7.56 -0.89 -2.68
C GLU A 148 -7.72 -1.95 -1.58
#